data_AF-A0A0Q9JAY7-F1
#
_entry.id   AF-A0A0Q9JAY7-F1
#
_cell.length_a   1.000
_cell.length_b   1.000
_cell.length_c   1.000
_cell.angle_alpha   90.00
_cell.angle_beta   90.00
_cell.angle_gamma   90.00
#
_symmetry.space_group_name_H-M   'P 1'
#
loop_
_entity.id
_entity.type
_entity.pdbx_description
1 polymer ?
#
loop_
_entity_poly.entity_id
_entity_poly.type
_entity_poly.pdbx_seq_one_letter_code
_entity_poly.pdbx_strand_id
1 'polypeptide(L)' 'MPTIATSSTRPHFKIGRDREGHWIAVETHGRGGGYFRSRDDALHYARAEAGLGAVTFSDRPLALRLS' A
#
# COMPACT_ATOMS: atom_id res chain seq x y z
N MET A 1 -29.12 -21.30 3.49
CA MET A 1 -27.87 -20.88 4.16
C MET A 1 -27.16 -19.90 3.25
N PRO A 2 -26.87 -18.65 3.66
CA PRO A 2 -26.08 -17.75 2.83
C PRO A 2 -24.60 -18.21 2.89
N THR A 3 -24.01 -18.44 1.72
CA THR A 3 -22.57 -18.69 1.61
C THR A 3 -21.88 -17.36 1.92
N ILE A 4 -21.14 -17.28 3.03
CA ILE A 4 -20.26 -16.14 3.24
C ILE A 4 -19.13 -16.30 2.21
N ALA A 5 -19.21 -15.55 1.12
CA ALA A 5 -18.04 -15.32 0.30
C ALA A 5 -17.01 -14.68 1.23
N THR A 6 -16.01 -15.45 1.65
CA THR A 6 -14.80 -14.89 2.23
C THR A 6 -14.13 -14.13 1.11
N SER A 7 -14.57 -12.89 0.88
CA SER A 7 -13.80 -11.93 0.12
C SER A 7 -12.51 -11.77 0.92
N SER A 8 -11.49 -12.54 0.55
CA SER A 8 -10.12 -12.28 0.93
C SER A 8 -9.80 -10.93 0.30
N THR A 9 -10.17 -9.86 1.00
CA THR A 9 -9.87 -8.49 0.60
C THR A 9 -8.36 -8.42 0.57
N ARG A 10 -7.81 -8.61 -0.63
CA ARG A 10 -6.37 -8.51 -0.85
C ARG A 10 -5.96 -7.14 -0.31
N PRO A 11 -4.89 -7.06 0.47
CA PRO A 11 -4.46 -5.77 1.00
C PRO A 11 -4.07 -4.90 -0.19
N HIS A 12 -4.76 -3.78 -0.39
CA HIS A 12 -4.43 -2.83 -1.44
C HIS A 12 -3.42 -1.84 -0.89
N PHE A 13 -2.33 -1.61 -1.62
CA PHE A 13 -1.29 -0.65 -1.25
C PHE A 13 -1.33 0.56 -2.16
N LYS A 14 -1.13 1.73 -1.56
CA LYS A 14 -0.95 2.99 -2.27
C LYS A 14 0.50 3.43 -2.11
N ILE A 15 1.19 3.62 -3.24
CA ILE A 15 2.56 4.08 -3.29
C ILE A 15 2.59 5.53 -3.76
N GLY A 16 3.37 6.37 -3.12
CA GLY A 16 3.60 7.73 -3.59
C GLY A 16 4.73 8.38 -2.83
N ARG A 17 4.85 9.69 -2.96
CA ARG A 17 5.83 10.47 -2.23
C ARG A 17 5.19 11.16 -1.04
N ASP A 18 5.92 11.33 0.04
CA ASP A 18 5.54 12.23 1.12
C ASP A 18 5.86 13.69 0.72
N ARG A 19 5.51 14.66 1.58
CA ARG A 19 5.82 16.09 1.39
C ARG A 19 7.32 16.39 1.36
N GLU A 20 8.16 15.60 2.02
CA GLU A 20 9.62 15.73 1.95
C GLU A 20 10.20 15.04 0.70
N GLY A 21 9.38 14.32 -0.06
CA GLY A 21 9.78 13.62 -1.28
C GLY A 21 10.21 12.18 -1.06
N HIS A 22 10.10 11.66 0.16
CA HIS A 22 10.40 10.26 0.46
C HIS A 22 9.33 9.33 -0.13
N TRP A 23 9.73 8.16 -0.63
CA TRP A 23 8.74 7.19 -1.10
C TRP A 23 8.07 6.51 0.08
N ILE A 24 6.77 6.33 -0.01
CA ILE A 24 5.95 5.67 1.01
C ILE A 24 5.03 4.67 0.34
N ALA A 25 4.93 3.49 0.93
CA ALA A 25 3.86 2.53 0.65
C ALA A 25 2.96 2.43 1.88
N VAL A 26 1.66 2.60 1.69
CA VAL A 26 0.67 2.47 2.75
C VAL A 26 -0.46 1.56 2.31
N GLU A 27 -0.81 0.59 3.13
CA GLU A 27 -1.97 -0.26 2.93
C GLU A 27 -3.25 0.53 3.21
N THR A 28 -4.25 0.36 2.36
CA THR A 28 -5.47 1.20 2.38
C THR A 28 -6.31 1.03 3.65
N HIS A 29 -6.16 -0.09 4.38
CA HIS A 29 -6.82 -0.33 5.66
C HIS A 29 -5.90 -0.01 6.86
N GLY A 30 -4.75 0.63 6.63
CA GLY A 30 -3.80 1.04 7.67
C GLY A 30 -3.10 -0.13 8.36
N ARG A 31 -3.17 -1.35 7.81
CA ARG A 31 -2.60 -2.55 8.44
C ARG A 31 -1.08 -2.69 8.26
N GLY A 32 -0.50 -1.92 7.34
CA GLY A 32 0.92 -2.00 7.05
C GLY A 32 1.39 -0.88 6.14
N GLY A 33 2.68 -0.61 6.17
CA GLY A 33 3.32 0.39 5.33
C GLY A 33 4.68 0.80 5.85
N GLY A 34 5.37 1.64 5.09
CA GLY A 34 6.72 2.08 5.42
C GLY A 34 7.24 3.18 4.51
N TYR A 35 8.34 3.78 4.95
CA TYR A 35 9.13 4.72 4.15
C TYR A 35 10.23 3.97 3.41
N PHE A 36 10.45 4.36 2.17
CA PHE A 36 11.38 3.75 1.24
C PHE A 36 12.26 4.82 0.61
N ARG A 37 13.49 4.41 0.29
CA ARG A 37 14.45 5.28 -0.40
C ARG A 37 14.08 5.47 -1.87
N SER A 38 13.43 4.47 -2.47
CA SER A 38 13.12 4.44 -3.90
C SER A 38 11.69 3.96 -4.16
N ARG A 39 11.14 4.35 -5.32
CA ARG A 39 9.86 3.83 -5.83
C ARG A 39 9.89 2.31 -5.98
N ASP A 40 11.02 1.76 -6.44
CA ASP A 40 11.17 0.33 -6.69
C ASP A 40 11.12 -0.49 -5.40
N ASP A 41 11.80 -0.02 -4.34
CA ASP A 41 11.73 -0.63 -3.01
C ASP A 41 10.29 -0.64 -2.47
N ALA A 42 9.58 0.50 -2.59
CA ALA A 42 8.18 0.61 -2.18
C ALA A 42 7.28 -0.35 -2.97
N LEU A 43 7.55 -0.50 -4.28
CA LEU A 43 6.80 -1.40 -5.15
C LEU A 43 7.10 -2.87 -4.86
N HIS A 44 8.36 -3.20 -4.58
CA HIS A 44 8.78 -4.54 -4.20
C HIS A 44 8.09 -4.97 -2.91
N TYR A 45 8.12 -4.12 -1.88
CA TYR A 45 7.41 -4.36 -0.62
C TYR A 45 5.92 -4.55 -0.84
N ALA A 46 5.25 -3.61 -1.53
CA ALA A 46 3.82 -3.70 -1.79
C ALA A 46 3.45 -4.97 -2.59
N ARG A 47 4.26 -5.39 -3.56
CA ARG A 47 4.02 -6.63 -4.32
C ARG A 47 4.24 -7.88 -3.48
N ALA A 48 5.20 -7.87 -2.55
CA ALA A 48 5.43 -8.98 -1.63
C ALA A 48 4.24 -9.17 -0.69
N GLU A 49 3.67 -8.09 -0.16
CA GLU A 49 2.54 -8.12 0.78
C GLU A 49 1.17 -8.32 0.10
N ALA A 50 0.95 -7.70 -1.06
CA ALA A 50 -0.35 -7.64 -1.74
C ALA A 50 -0.52 -8.63 -2.90
N GLY A 51 0.60 -9.10 -3.44
CA GLY A 51 0.64 -9.80 -4.73
C GLY A 51 0.54 -8.85 -5.93
N LEU A 52 0.63 -9.45 -7.12
CA LEU A 52 0.58 -8.74 -8.40
C LEU A 52 -0.82 -8.19 -8.66
N GLY A 53 -1.00 -6.87 -8.58
CA GLY A 53 -2.21 -6.16 -9.02
C GLY A 53 -2.94 -5.33 -7.98
N ALA A 54 -2.54 -5.39 -6.71
CA ALA A 54 -3.17 -4.63 -5.63
C ALA A 54 -2.34 -3.39 -5.22
N VAL A 55 -1.70 -2.73 -6.19
CA VAL A 55 -0.85 -1.55 -5.97
C VAL A 55 -1.31 -0.39 -6.85
N THR A 56 -1.55 0.78 -6.25
CA THR A 56 -1.92 2.01 -6.96
C THR A 56 -0.93 3.14 -6.64
N PHE A 57 -0.59 3.96 -7.62
CA PHE A 57 0.24 5.14 -7.39
C PHE A 57 -0.61 6.36 -7.02
N SER A 58 -0.16 7.13 -6.03
CA SER A 58 -0.74 8.42 -5.66
C SER A 58 0.12 9.54 -6.20
N ASP A 59 -0.52 10.44 -6.94
CA ASP A 59 0.09 11.71 -7.37
C ASP A 59 0.08 12.75 -6.23
N ARG A 60 -0.78 12.54 -5.22
CA ARG A 60 -0.85 13.39 -4.02
C ARG A 60 0.09 12.88 -2.93
N PRO A 61 0.65 13.79 -2.11
CA PRO A 61 1.50 13.43 -0.99
C PRO A 61 0.80 12.44 -0.05
N LEU A 62 1.45 11.32 0.23
CA LEU A 62 0.98 10.30 1.16
C LEU A 62 1.64 10.50 2.51
N ALA A 63 0.88 10.32 3.57
CA ALA A 63 1.37 10.28 4.94
C ALA A 63 1.05 8.92 5.54
N LEU A 64 2.02 8.31 6.22
CA LEU A 64 1.79 7.07 6.96
C LEU A 64 0.95 7.42 8.19
N ARG A 65 -0.36 7.16 8.14
CA ARG A 65 -1.20 7.17 9.33
C ARG A 65 -1.45 5.73 9.76
N LEU A 66 -0.73 5.30 10.79
CA LEU A 66 -1.10 4.13 11.58
C LEU A 66 -2.12 4.63 12.61
N SER A 67 -3.33 4.04 12.59
CA SER A 67 -4.41 4.38 13.54
C SER A 67 -4.48 3.36 14.66
#